data_AF-A0A7H4PGV4-F1
#
_entry.id   AF-A0A7H4PGV4-F1
#
_cell.length_a   1.000
_cell.length_b   1.000
_cell.length_c   1.000
_cell.angle_alpha   90.00
_cell.angle_beta   90.00
_cell.angle_gamma   90.00
#
_symmetry.space_group_name_H-M   'P 1'
#
loop_
_entity.id
_entity.type
_entity.pdbx_description
1 polymer ?
#
loop_
_entity_poly.entity_id
_entity_poly.type
_entity_poly.pdbx_seq_one_letter_code
_entity_poly.pdbx_strand_id
1 'polypeptide(L)'
;MRPGIRTVQIAGSVPEEMAAAARINVESGAQIIDINMGCPAKKVNRKLAGSALLQYPEQVKSILTAVVKAVDVPVTLKIRTGWEPEHRNCVENCPTG
;
A
#
# COMPACT_ATOMS: atom_id res chain seq x y z
N MET A 1 0.50 17.40 25.81
CA MET A 1 1.11 16.73 24.63
C MET A 1 0.10 16.82 23.50
N ARG A 2 0.37 17.53 22.40
CA ARG A 2 -0.54 17.45 21.24
C ARG A 2 -0.38 16.05 20.66
N PRO A 3 -1.45 15.28 20.41
CA PRO A 3 -1.31 14.01 19.72
C PRO A 3 -0.67 14.27 18.36
N GLY A 4 0.41 13.55 18.04
CA GLY A 4 1.05 13.62 16.73
C GLY A 4 0.14 13.09 15.62
N ILE A 5 0.59 13.22 14.37
CA ILE A 5 -0.14 12.71 13.20
C ILE A 5 -0.32 11.20 13.35
N ARG A 6 -1.56 10.71 13.23
CA ARG A 6 -1.87 9.28 13.29
C ARG A 6 -1.79 8.64 11.91
N THR A 7 -0.67 8.00 11.61
CA THR A 7 -0.48 7.20 10.40
C THR A 7 -0.79 5.73 10.67
N VAL A 8 -1.61 5.10 9.81
CA VAL A 8 -1.88 3.65 9.88
C VAL A 8 -1.38 2.97 8.61
N GLN A 9 -0.63 1.88 8.78
CA GLN A 9 -0.13 1.08 7.68
C GLN A 9 -1.05 -0.14 7.43
N ILE A 10 -1.47 -0.33 6.18
CA ILE A 10 -2.29 -1.46 5.73
C ILE A 10 -1.53 -2.32 4.71
N ALA A 11 -1.85 -3.61 4.66
CA ALA A 11 -1.20 -4.58 3.77
C ALA A 11 -2.23 -5.57 3.21
N GLY A 12 -2.09 -5.91 1.92
CA GLY A 12 -3.01 -6.79 1.23
C GLY A 12 -2.79 -6.75 -0.28
N SER A 13 -3.57 -7.53 -1.01
CA SER A 13 -3.37 -7.77 -2.46
C SER A 13 -4.63 -7.57 -3.29
N VAL A 14 -5.77 -7.35 -2.65
CA VAL A 14 -7.07 -7.19 -3.30
C VAL A 14 -7.49 -5.72 -3.19
N PRO A 15 -7.70 -5.01 -4.32
CA PRO A 15 -8.02 -3.59 -4.30
C PRO A 15 -9.23 -3.22 -3.42
N GLU A 16 -10.31 -4.00 -3.50
CA GLU A 16 -11.53 -3.74 -2.74
C GLU A 16 -11.34 -3.94 -1.22
N GLU A 17 -10.63 -5.01 -0.83
CA GLU A 17 -10.29 -5.26 0.58
C GLU A 17 -9.39 -4.13 1.13
N MET A 18 -8.42 -3.67 0.35
CA MET A 18 -7.53 -2.57 0.71
C MET A 18 -8.27 -1.24 0.85
N ALA A 19 -9.20 -0.94 -0.06
CA ALA A 19 -10.05 0.26 0.01
C ALA A 19 -10.97 0.24 1.24
N ALA A 20 -11.55 -0.92 1.57
CA ALA A 20 -12.36 -1.08 2.78
C ALA A 20 -11.51 -0.90 4.05
N ALA A 21 -10.31 -1.49 4.09
CA ALA A 21 -9.38 -1.31 5.20
C ALA A 21 -8.99 0.16 5.39
N ALA A 22 -8.74 0.90 4.30
CA ALA A 22 -8.43 2.33 4.37
C ALA A 22 -9.58 3.13 4.99
N ARG A 23 -10.82 2.92 4.52
CA ARG A 23 -12.03 3.58 5.09
C ARG A 23 -12.19 3.34 6.58
N ILE A 24 -12.13 2.08 7.01
CA ILE A 24 -12.27 1.70 8.42
C ILE A 24 -11.23 2.42 9.30
N ASN A 25 -9.99 2.52 8.82
CA ASN A 25 -8.92 3.17 9.58
C ASN A 25 -9.09 4.69 9.64
N VAL A 26 -9.56 5.32 8.55
CA VAL A 26 -9.89 6.76 8.54
C VAL A 26 -11.05 7.06 9.49
N GLU A 27 -12.12 6.25 9.47
CA GLU A 27 -13.23 6.35 10.42
C GLU A 27 -12.77 6.15 11.87
N SER A 28 -11.71 5.35 12.08
CA SER A 28 -11.04 5.14 13.38
C SER A 28 -10.02 6.23 13.76
N GLY A 29 -9.93 7.30 12.95
CA GLY A 29 -9.11 8.48 13.22
C GLY A 29 -7.71 8.47 12.62
N ALA A 30 -7.43 7.63 11.62
CA ALA A 30 -6.21 7.73 10.83
C ALA A 30 -6.21 9.03 10.00
N GLN A 31 -5.09 9.76 10.06
CA GLN A 31 -4.87 10.99 9.31
C GLN A 31 -4.00 10.77 8.07
N ILE A 32 -3.32 9.63 7.98
CA ILE A 32 -2.54 9.19 6.83
C ILE A 32 -2.71 7.67 6.72
N ILE A 33 -2.90 7.18 5.49
CA ILE A 33 -2.89 5.75 5.17
C ILE A 33 -1.58 5.40 4.47
N ASP A 34 -0.81 4.46 5.00
CA ASP A 34 0.40 3.94 4.36
C ASP A 34 0.17 2.53 3.83
N ILE A 35 0.55 2.27 2.57
CA ILE A 35 0.40 0.95 1.95
C ILE A 35 1.75 0.22 2.02
N ASN A 36 1.77 -0.94 2.67
CA ASN A 36 2.99 -1.77 2.73
C ASN A 36 3.08 -2.71 1.53
N MET A 37 3.99 -2.39 0.61
CA MET A 37 4.44 -3.26 -0.49
C MET A 37 5.94 -3.56 -0.38
N GLY A 38 6.49 -3.56 0.84
CA GLY A 38 7.92 -3.76 1.09
C GLY A 38 8.26 -5.01 1.91
N CYS A 39 7.27 -5.68 2.50
CA CYS A 39 7.49 -6.88 3.30
C CYS A 39 7.94 -8.06 2.41
N PRO A 40 9.04 -8.76 2.74
CA PRO A 40 9.51 -9.94 1.99
C PRO A 40 8.63 -11.17 2.22
N ALA A 41 7.65 -11.09 3.13
CA ALA A 41 6.69 -12.16 3.37
C ALA A 41 5.82 -12.35 2.12
N LYS A 42 6.17 -13.35 1.31
CA LYS A 42 5.46 -13.74 0.08
C LYS A 42 3.95 -14.00 0.27
N LYS A 43 3.47 -14.14 1.51
CA LYS A 43 2.06 -14.47 1.83
C LYS A 43 1.53 -13.67 3.02
N VAL A 44 0.52 -12.84 2.76
CA VAL A 44 -0.44 -12.40 3.78
C VAL A 44 -1.74 -13.13 3.44
N ASN A 45 -2.26 -13.91 4.38
CA ASN A 45 -3.50 -14.70 4.19
C ASN A 45 -3.52 -15.56 2.90
N ARG A 46 -2.43 -16.31 2.65
CA ARG A 46 -2.22 -17.18 1.47
C ARG A 46 -2.17 -16.50 0.09
N LYS A 47 -2.36 -15.17 -0.01
CA LYS A 47 -2.25 -14.38 -1.25
C LYS A 47 -0.90 -13.65 -1.31
N LEU A 48 -0.40 -13.38 -2.53
CA LEU A 48 0.84 -12.63 -2.76
C LEU A 48 0.70 -11.21 -2.20
N ALA A 49 1.62 -10.77 -1.34
CA ALA A 49 1.59 -9.44 -0.72
C ALA A 49 3.02 -8.90 -0.54
N GLY A 50 3.15 -7.63 -0.12
CA GLY A 50 4.45 -7.03 0.12
C GLY A 50 5.26 -6.84 -1.17
N SER A 51 6.58 -7.03 -1.13
CA SER A 51 7.45 -6.79 -2.29
C SER A 51 7.20 -7.74 -3.46
N ALA A 52 6.49 -8.86 -3.24
CA ALA A 52 6.06 -9.76 -4.32
C ALA A 52 5.06 -9.10 -5.26
N LEU A 53 4.25 -8.14 -4.78
CA LEU A 53 3.31 -7.39 -5.63
C LEU A 53 4.03 -6.50 -6.64
N LEU A 54 5.28 -6.13 -6.39
CA LEU A 54 6.05 -5.30 -7.32
C LEU A 54 6.28 -6.00 -8.66
N GLN A 55 6.17 -7.33 -8.76
CA GLN A 55 6.21 -8.06 -10.03
C GLN A 55 4.97 -7.81 -10.91
N TYR A 56 3.92 -7.20 -10.36
CA TYR A 56 2.63 -6.99 -11.02
C TYR A 56 2.21 -5.50 -10.98
N PRO A 57 2.84 -4.62 -11.78
CA PRO A 57 2.58 -3.18 -11.76
C PRO A 57 1.11 -2.81 -11.94
N GLU A 58 0.37 -3.53 -12.80
CA GLU A 58 -1.08 -3.30 -12.99
C GLU A 58 -1.91 -3.61 -11.74
N GLN A 59 -1.51 -4.63 -10.96
CA GLN A 59 -2.15 -4.94 -9.69
C GLN A 59 -1.83 -3.87 -8.64
N VAL A 60 -0.58 -3.40 -8.58
CA VAL A 60 -0.16 -2.28 -7.72
C VAL A 60 -0.97 -1.03 -8.05
N LYS A 61 -1.04 -0.64 -9.33
CA LYS A 61 -1.83 0.49 -9.81
C LYS A 61 -3.31 0.37 -9.44
N SER A 62 -3.88 -0.83 -9.57
CA SER A 62 -5.27 -1.10 -9.20
C SER A 62 -5.51 -0.90 -7.70
N ILE A 63 -4.59 -1.39 -6.84
CA ILE A 63 -4.65 -1.18 -5.38
C ILE A 63 -4.53 0.30 -5.04
N LEU A 64 -3.52 1.00 -5.57
CA LEU A 64 -3.29 2.42 -5.31
C LEU A 64 -4.51 3.25 -5.73
N THR A 65 -5.02 3.02 -6.93
CA THR A 65 -6.19 3.74 -7.45
C THR A 65 -7.42 3.51 -6.58
N ALA A 66 -7.66 2.27 -6.14
CA ALA A 66 -8.79 1.95 -5.29
C ALA A 66 -8.70 2.60 -3.91
N VAL A 67 -7.51 2.60 -3.30
CA VAL A 67 -7.29 3.18 -1.97
C VAL A 67 -7.36 4.72 -2.02
N VAL A 68 -6.69 5.35 -2.99
CA VAL A 68 -6.72 6.82 -3.15
C VAL A 68 -8.14 7.34 -3.41
N LYS A 69 -8.95 6.60 -4.17
CA LYS A 69 -10.37 6.96 -4.40
C LYS A 69 -11.26 6.71 -3.19
N ALA A 70 -10.83 5.91 -2.22
CA ALA A 70 -11.66 5.48 -1.10
C ALA A 70 -11.60 6.41 0.12
N VAL A 71 -10.58 7.27 0.22
CA VAL A 71 -10.34 8.13 1.39
C VAL A 71 -9.85 9.52 0.97
N ASP A 72 -10.21 10.54 1.75
CA ASP A 72 -9.79 11.93 1.54
C ASP A 72 -8.49 12.31 2.27
N VAL A 73 -7.87 11.36 2.99
CA VAL A 73 -6.60 11.57 3.68
C VAL A 73 -5.42 11.22 2.78
N PRO A 74 -4.21 11.79 3.01
CA PRO A 74 -3.03 11.42 2.25
C PRO A 74 -2.75 9.91 2.29
N VAL A 75 -2.46 9.34 1.12
CA VAL A 75 -2.04 7.95 0.96
C VAL A 75 -0.57 7.91 0.59
N THR A 76 0.23 7.19 1.37
CA THR A 76 1.65 6.94 1.08
C THR A 76 1.88 5.48 0.71
N LEU A 77 2.96 5.22 -0.03
CA LEU A 77 3.33 3.89 -0.46
C LEU A 77 4.75 3.57 0.02
N LYS A 78 4.88 2.49 0.79
CA LYS A 78 6.17 1.96 1.24
C LYS A 78 6.58 0.75 0.41
N ILE A 79 7.61 0.93 -0.43
CA ILE A 79 8.18 -0.11 -1.29
C ILE A 79 9.66 -0.39 -0.99
N ARG A 80 10.18 -1.47 -1.59
CA ARG A 80 11.62 -1.71 -1.75
C ARG A 80 12.07 -1.24 -3.13
N THR A 81 13.38 -1.23 -3.38
CA THR A 81 13.98 -0.90 -4.69
C THR A 81 13.52 -1.83 -5.81
N GLY A 82 13.00 -2.99 -5.47
CA GLY A 82 12.53 -4.04 -6.37
C GLY A 82 12.07 -5.26 -5.58
N TRP A 83 11.63 -6.29 -6.28
CA TRP A 83 11.23 -7.56 -5.65
C TRP A 83 12.43 -8.48 -5.38
N GLU A 84 13.53 -8.33 -6.12
CA GLU A 84 14.83 -8.95 -5.87
C GLU A 84 15.98 -7.99 -6.27
N PRO A 85 17.25 -8.24 -5.84
CA PRO A 85 18.38 -7.36 -6.13
C PRO A 85 18.63 -7.12 -7.63
N GLU A 86 18.44 -8.15 -8.46
CA GLU A 86 18.58 -8.08 -9.91
C GLU A 86 17.40 -7.39 -10.62
N HIS A 87 16.21 -7.35 -10.01
CA HIS A 87 15.01 -6.75 -10.61
C HIS A 87 14.54 -5.51 -9.84
N ARG A 88 15.06 -4.36 -10.26
CA ARG A 88 14.74 -3.03 -9.69
C ARG A 88 13.65 -2.33 -10.50
N ASN A 89 12.44 -2.23 -9.95
CA ASN A 89 11.29 -1.58 -10.59
C ASN A 89 10.60 -0.54 -9.69
N CYS A 90 11.38 0.08 -8.80
CA CYS A 90 10.90 1.10 -7.87
C CYS A 90 10.22 2.30 -8.55
N VAL A 91 10.75 2.75 -9.69
CA VAL A 91 10.27 3.96 -10.40
C VAL A 91 8.92 3.69 -11.08
N GLU A 92 8.72 2.49 -11.62
CA GLU A 92 7.46 2.10 -12.27
C GLU A 92 6.31 1.95 -11.27
N ASN A 93 6.59 1.42 -10.08
CA ASN A 93 5.58 1.18 -9.04
C ASN A 93 5.27 2.40 -8.15
N CYS A 94 6.04 3.49 -8.30
CA CYS A 94 5.81 4.75 -7.61
C CYS A 94 5.72 5.88 -8.66
N PRO A 95 4.66 5.92 -9.49
CA PRO A 95 4.50 6.98 -10.45
C PRO A 95 4.34 8.31 -9.70
N THR A 96 5.23 9.25 -9.96
CA THR A 96 5.16 10.63 -9.46
C THR A 96 4.07 11.36 -10.26
N GLY A 97 2.81 11.11 -9.91
CA GLY A 97 1.64 11.84 -10.41
C GLY A 97 1.07 12.70 -9.30
#